data_AF-A0A7K6R4N5-F1
#
_entry.id   AF-A0A7K6R4N5-F1
#
_cell.length_a   1.000
_cell.length_b   1.000
_cell.length_c   1.000
_cell.angle_alpha   90.00
_cell.angle_beta   90.00
_cell.angle_gamma   90.00
#
_symmetry.space_group_name_H-M   'P 1'
#
loop_
_entity.id
_entity.type
_entity.pdbx_description
1 polymer ?
#
loop_
_entity_poly.entity_id
_entity_poly.type
_entity_poly.pdbx_seq_one_letter_code
_entity_poly.pdbx_strand_id
1 'polypeptide(L)' 'IKITKEVANAFVKRQKRSSLYFEYYKSPMEQMHERCENYPPCDYLSDQIGFSLAYNRFFG' A
#
# COMPACT_ATOMS: atom_id res chain seq x y z
N ILE A 1 29.44 4.17 19.70
CA ILE A 1 28.92 5.10 18.65
C ILE A 1 27.91 6.03 19.33
N LYS A 2 28.16 7.34 19.41
CA LYS A 2 27.21 8.30 20.00
C LYS A 2 26.46 8.98 18.85
N ILE A 3 25.16 8.73 18.72
CA ILE A 3 24.31 9.39 17.73
C ILE A 3 23.98 10.78 18.27
N THR A 4 24.41 11.83 17.56
CA THR A 4 24.09 13.22 17.92
C THR A 4 22.66 13.55 17.50
N LYS A 5 22.06 14.54 18.18
CA LYS A 5 20.68 15.00 17.87
C LYS A 5 20.55 15.44 16.41
N GLU A 6 21.59 16.03 15.82
CA GLU A 6 21.61 16.43 14.40
C GLU A 6 21.51 15.22 13.47
N VAL A 7 22.27 14.15 13.75
CA VAL A 7 22.25 12.91 12.96
C VAL A 7 20.89 12.21 13.10
N ALA A 8 20.31 12.19 14.30
CA ALA A 8 18.96 11.67 14.52
C ALA A 8 17.91 12.48 13.75
N ASN A 9 17.98 13.81 13.81
CA ASN A 9 17.07 14.70 13.09
C ASN A 9 17.20 14.57 11.57
N ALA A 10 18.42 14.41 11.06
CA ALA A 10 18.66 14.16 9.64
C ALA A 10 18.06 12.83 9.18
N PHE A 11 18.16 11.78 10.01
CA PHE A 11 17.57 10.48 9.73
C PHE A 11 16.03 10.54 9.69
N VAL A 12 15.40 11.17 10.68
CA VAL A 12 13.95 11.37 10.73
C VAL A 12 13.46 12.22 9.54
N LYS A 13 14.17 13.31 9.20
CA LYS A 13 13.85 14.12 8.02
C LYS A 13 13.94 13.32 6.72
N ARG A 14 14.97 12.48 6.58
CA ARG A 14 15.16 11.61 5.41
C ARG A 14 14.04 10.56 5.31
N GLN A 15 13.63 9.97 6.43
CA GLN A 15 12.50 9.04 6.49
C GLN A 15 11.18 9.73 6.10
N LYS A 16 10.90 10.93 6.63
CA LYS A 16 9.71 11.72 6.25
C LYS A 16 9.67 12.08 4.77
N ARG A 17 10.82 12.40 4.16
CA ARG A 17 10.90 12.72 2.73
C ARG A 17 10.66 11.48 1.85
N SER A 18 10.98 10.29 2.35
CA SER A 18 10.66 9.02 1.69
C SER A 18 9.17 8.67 1.80
N SER A 19 8.50 9.03 2.90
CA SER A 19 7.06 8.72 3.05
C SER A 19 6.18 9.59 2.15
N LEU A 20 6.53 10.87 1.97
CA LEU A 20 5.79 11.81 1.11
C LEU A 20 5.75 11.39 -0.38
N TYR A 21 6.78 10.67 -0.85
CA TYR A 21 6.80 10.17 -2.22
C TYR A 21 5.93 8.91 -2.39
N PHE A 22 5.77 8.13 -1.33
CA PHE A 22 4.87 6.98 -1.29
C PHE A 22 3.40 7.39 -1.17
N GLU A 23 3.11 8.49 -0.48
CA GLU A 23 1.73 8.99 -0.31
C GLU A 23 1.05 9.37 -1.64
N TYR A 24 1.82 9.69 -2.68
CA TYR A 24 1.31 10.01 -4.02
C TYR A 24 1.22 8.79 -4.97
N TYR A 25 1.92 7.70 -4.65
CA TYR A 25 1.90 6.47 -5.44
C TYR A 25 1.08 5.42 -4.70
N LYS A 26 -0.09 5.07 -5.24
CA LYS A 26 -0.91 3.96 -4.71
C LYS A 26 -0.03 2.74 -4.51
N SER A 27 -0.07 2.19 -3.30
CA SER A 27 0.64 0.97 -2.98
C SER A 27 0.20 -0.16 -3.93
N PRO A 28 1.05 -1.16 -4.20
CA PRO A 28 0.65 -2.31 -5.00
C PRO A 28 -0.66 -2.94 -4.52
N MET A 29 -0.87 -3.00 -3.19
CA MET A 29 -2.11 -3.48 -2.61
C MET A 29 -3.32 -2.61 -2.94
N GLU A 30 -3.21 -1.28 -2.85
CA GLU A 30 -4.29 -0.37 -3.25
C GLU A 30 -4.62 -0.51 -4.75
N GLN A 31 -3.61 -0.67 -5.61
CA GLN A 31 -3.85 -0.90 -7.05
C GLN A 31 -4.60 -2.21 -7.30
N MET A 32 -4.29 -3.27 -6.54
CA MET A 32 -4.99 -4.54 -6.64
C MET A 32 -6.43 -4.44 -6.11
N HIS A 33 -6.65 -3.72 -5.00
CA HIS A 33 -7.98 -3.41 -4.47
C HIS A 33 -8.82 -2.66 -5.50
N GLU A 34 -8.33 -1.54 -6.02
CA GLU A 34 -9.05 -0.77 -7.03
C GLU A 34 -9.37 -1.59 -8.26
N ARG A 35 -8.47 -2.48 -8.69
CA ARG A 35 -8.75 -3.35 -9.83
C ARG A 35 -9.89 -4.33 -9.55
N CYS A 36 -9.99 -4.86 -8.33
CA CYS A 36 -11.09 -5.73 -7.92
C CYS A 36 -12.40 -4.95 -7.80
N GLU A 37 -12.37 -3.78 -7.17
CA GLU A 37 -13.54 -2.89 -7.02
C GLU A 37 -14.07 -2.40 -8.37
N ASN A 38 -13.18 -2.15 -9.34
CA ASN A 38 -13.58 -1.81 -10.72
C ASN A 38 -14.06 -3.02 -11.55
N TYR A 39 -14.01 -4.23 -11.00
CA TYR A 39 -14.47 -5.46 -11.67
C TYR A 39 -15.60 -6.10 -10.86
N PRO A 40 -16.88 -5.83 -11.20
CA PRO A 40 -18.03 -6.21 -10.37
C PRO A 40 -18.08 -7.68 -9.92
N PRO A 41 -17.64 -8.68 -10.73
CA PRO A 41 -17.57 -10.06 -10.26
C PRO A 41 -16.54 -10.29 -9.15
N CYS A 42 -15.40 -9.58 -9.16
CA CYS A 42 -14.43 -9.63 -8.06
C CYS A 42 -14.94 -8.88 -6.84
N ASP A 43 -15.48 -7.68 -7.04
CA ASP A 43 -16.05 -6.85 -5.96
C ASP A 43 -17.11 -7.62 -5.15
N TYR A 44 -18.14 -8.15 -5.83
CA TYR A 44 -19.20 -8.93 -5.20
C TYR A 44 -18.68 -10.21 -4.51
N LEU A 45 -17.70 -10.88 -5.12
CA LEU A 45 -17.13 -12.09 -4.51
C LEU A 45 -16.26 -11.73 -3.30
N SER A 46 -15.59 -10.57 -3.32
CA SER A 46 -14.73 -10.11 -2.25
C SER A 46 -15.50 -9.87 -0.95
N ASP A 47 -16.76 -9.46 -1.03
CA ASP A 47 -17.66 -9.34 0.12
C ASP A 47 -17.98 -10.69 0.78
N GLN A 48 -17.90 -11.79 0.02
CA GLN A 48 -18.25 -13.13 0.50
C GLN A 48 -17.05 -13.90 1.04
N ILE A 49 -15.92 -13.84 0.34
CA ILE A 49 -14.74 -14.69 0.64
C ILE A 49 -13.50 -13.86 1.00
N GLY A 50 -13.60 -12.54 1.01
CA GLY A 50 -12.49 -11.62 1.22
C GLY A 50 -11.71 -11.30 -0.05
N PHE A 51 -11.11 -10.11 -0.06
CA PHE A 51 -10.36 -9.57 -1.19
C PHE A 51 -9.28 -10.51 -1.72
N SER A 52 -8.41 -11.06 -0.87
CA SER A 52 -7.26 -11.86 -1.33
C SER A 52 -7.68 -13.10 -2.12
N LEU A 53 -8.77 -13.77 -1.70
CA LEU A 53 -9.28 -14.96 -2.37
C LEU A 53 -10.04 -14.59 -3.64
N ALA A 54 -10.87 -13.54 -3.59
CA ALA A 54 -11.60 -13.06 -4.76
C ALA A 54 -10.64 -12.54 -5.85
N TYR A 55 -9.65 -11.73 -5.47
CA TYR A 55 -8.63 -11.20 -6.38
C TYR A 55 -7.84 -12.35 -7.03
N ASN A 56 -7.39 -13.34 -6.26
CA ASN A 56 -6.66 -14.47 -6.81
C ASN A 56 -7.50 -15.30 -7.80
N ARG A 57 -8.81 -15.43 -7.57
CA ARG A 57 -9.70 -16.17 -8.48
C ARG A 57 -9.85 -15.53 -9.85
N PHE A 58 -9.73 -14.20 -9.96
CA PHE A 58 -9.93 -13.46 -11.21
C PHE A 58 -8.63 -12.91 -11.83
N PHE A 59 -7.61 -12.66 -11.01
CA PHE A 59 -6.37 -11.98 -11.40
C PHE A 59 -5.10 -12.69 -10.91
N GLY A 60 -5.23 -13.81 -10.21
CA GLY A 60 -4.12 -14.62 -9.69
C GLY A 60 -3.56 -15.62 -10.68
#